data_AF-A0A537GYY0-F1
#
_entry.id   AF-A0A537GYY0-F1
#
_cell.length_a   1.000
_cell.length_b   1.000
_cell.length_c   1.000
_cell.angle_alpha   90.00
_cell.angle_beta   90.00
_cell.angle_gamma   90.00
#
_symmetry.space_group_name_H-M   'P 1'
#
loop_
_entity.id
_entity.type
_entity.pdbx_description
1 polymer ?
#
loop_
_entity_poly.entity_id
_entity_poly.type
_entity_poly.pdbx_seq_one_letter_code
_entity_poly.pdbx_strand_id
1 'polypeptide(L)'
;MGLHGVPDTAAGSYDEDPKLNRVIAAKMSKSKPEDNILIHDEPEVVEQKIGRAFCPAGVVEGNPILEYFRILVFRGNGGIQLERDPQYGGKVEVETYQQLEEAFAAGKIHPKDLKSNISRILSEKLAPVREYFRKHPKPLEEMRSLGAG
;
A
#
# COMPACT_ATOMS: atom_id res chain seq x y z
N MET A 1 8.42 -0.15 -2.02
CA MET A 1 8.89 0.00 -0.62
C MET A 1 7.94 -0.76 0.29
N GLY A 2 8.37 -1.10 1.51
CA GLY A 2 7.49 -1.66 2.55
C GLY A 2 6.44 -0.68 3.05
N LEU A 3 5.48 -1.18 3.83
CA LEU A 3 4.40 -0.37 4.38
C LEU A 3 4.89 0.68 5.39
N HIS A 4 6.11 0.58 5.91
CA HIS A 4 6.70 1.53 6.86
C HIS A 4 7.26 2.82 6.23
N GLY A 5 7.29 2.95 4.91
CA GLY A 5 7.90 4.12 4.25
C GLY A 5 9.43 4.14 4.36
N VAL A 6 10.03 5.28 4.07
CA VAL A 6 11.49 5.46 4.16
C VAL A 6 11.85 5.94 5.57
N PRO A 7 12.61 5.16 6.37
CA PRO A 7 12.95 5.57 7.74
C PRO A 7 13.95 6.74 7.77
N ASP A 8 13.78 7.66 8.73
CA ASP A 8 14.68 8.80 8.96
C ASP A 8 16.06 8.37 9.49
N THR A 9 16.12 7.24 10.18
CA THR A 9 17.34 6.68 10.79
C THR A 9 17.63 5.31 10.20
N ALA A 10 18.53 5.27 9.21
CA ALA A 10 19.11 4.00 8.76
C ALA A 10 20.08 3.51 9.86
N ALA A 11 19.63 2.55 10.68
CA ALA A 11 20.52 1.78 11.53
C ALA A 11 21.29 0.77 10.67
N GLY A 12 22.37 1.23 10.04
CA GLY A 12 23.29 0.42 9.24
C GLY A 12 23.85 1.17 8.03
N SER A 13 25.18 1.23 7.92
CA SER A 13 25.86 1.69 6.71
C SER A 13 25.97 0.52 5.73
N TYR A 14 25.18 0.54 4.66
CA TYR A 14 25.33 -0.41 3.55
C TYR A 14 26.16 0.20 2.41
N ASP A 15 26.23 1.54 2.33
CA ASP A 15 26.96 2.33 1.32
C ASP A 15 27.30 3.75 1.84
N GLU A 16 28.15 4.52 1.13
CA GLU A 16 28.55 5.89 1.51
C GLU A 16 27.47 6.96 1.21
N ASP A 17 26.47 6.64 0.37
CA ASP A 17 25.33 7.53 0.11
C ASP A 17 24.18 7.32 1.13
N PRO A 18 23.89 8.31 2.00
CA PRO A 18 22.84 8.21 3.01
C PRO A 18 21.43 8.08 2.41
N LYS A 19 21.16 8.55 1.19
CA LYS A 19 19.87 8.34 0.53
C LYS A 19 19.72 6.90 0.07
N LEU A 20 20.79 6.30 -0.44
CA LEU A 20 20.77 4.91 -0.92
C LEU A 20 20.55 3.92 0.23
N ASN A 21 21.20 4.15 1.38
CA ASN A 21 21.00 3.34 2.60
C ASN A 21 19.53 3.33 3.06
N ARG A 22 18.85 4.47 3.01
CA ARG A 22 17.43 4.58 3.41
C ARG A 22 16.50 3.83 2.46
N VAL A 23 16.76 3.88 1.16
CA VAL A 23 15.99 3.13 0.15
C VAL A 23 16.20 1.62 0.31
N ILE A 24 17.42 1.18 0.67
CA ILE A 24 17.73 -0.23 0.93
C ILE A 24 17.02 -0.71 2.21
N ALA A 25 17.01 0.08 3.29
CA ALA A 25 16.27 -0.24 4.51
C ALA A 25 14.75 -0.28 4.29
N ALA A 26 14.24 0.57 3.40
CA ALA A 26 12.82 0.62 3.02
C ALA A 26 12.42 -0.44 1.98
N LYS A 27 13.39 -1.18 1.39
CA LYS A 27 13.09 -2.32 0.52
C LYS A 27 12.52 -3.45 1.37
N MET A 28 11.54 -4.13 0.78
CA MET A 28 10.74 -5.22 1.36
C MET A 28 11.65 -6.31 1.97
N SER A 29 11.99 -6.20 3.24
CA SER A 29 12.53 -7.35 3.98
C SER A 29 11.35 -8.25 4.33
N LYS A 30 11.33 -9.46 3.78
CA LYS A 30 10.30 -10.49 4.08
C LYS A 30 10.26 -10.89 5.57
N SER A 31 11.15 -10.34 6.40
CA SER A 31 11.28 -10.64 7.82
C SER A 31 10.09 -10.19 8.68
N LYS A 32 9.25 -9.26 8.21
CA LYS A 32 8.02 -8.83 8.90
C LYS A 32 6.77 -9.11 8.05
N PRO A 33 5.97 -10.13 8.38
CA PRO A 33 4.74 -10.44 7.66
C PRO A 33 3.72 -9.29 7.66
N GLU A 34 3.70 -8.46 8.70
CA GLU A 34 2.86 -7.26 8.77
C GLU A 34 3.20 -6.17 7.74
N ASP A 35 4.43 -6.17 7.21
CA ASP A 35 4.93 -5.09 6.34
C ASP A 35 4.69 -5.35 4.86
N ASN A 36 4.07 -6.49 4.53
CA ASN A 36 3.93 -6.98 3.17
C ASN A 36 2.48 -7.43 2.93
N ILE A 37 1.85 -6.90 1.88
CA ILE A 37 0.57 -7.41 1.38
C ILE A 37 0.86 -8.68 0.57
N LEU A 38 0.29 -9.81 0.99
CA LEU A 38 0.37 -11.07 0.27
C LEU A 38 -0.79 -11.17 -0.73
N ILE A 39 -0.55 -11.85 -1.85
CA ILE A 39 -1.54 -12.00 -2.92
C ILE A 39 -2.79 -12.79 -2.51
N HIS A 40 -2.70 -13.54 -1.40
CA HIS A 40 -3.75 -14.37 -0.83
C HIS A 40 -4.24 -13.85 0.53
N ASP A 41 -3.86 -12.63 0.93
CA ASP A 41 -4.41 -12.00 2.13
C ASP A 41 -5.92 -11.76 1.95
N GLU A 42 -6.69 -12.13 2.98
CA GLU A 42 -8.12 -11.80 3.06
C GLU A 42 -8.32 -10.27 3.19
N PRO A 43 -9.46 -9.73 2.74
CA PRO A 43 -9.71 -8.28 2.72
C PRO A 43 -9.47 -7.59 4.07
N GLU A 44 -9.84 -8.23 5.17
CA GLU A 44 -9.67 -7.71 6.54
C GLU A 44 -8.19 -7.59 6.91
N VAL A 45 -7.36 -8.54 6.47
CA VAL A 45 -5.91 -8.52 6.67
C VAL A 45 -5.27 -7.42 5.83
N VAL A 46 -5.72 -7.24 4.60
CA VAL A 46 -5.27 -6.13 3.74
C VAL A 46 -5.59 -4.78 4.39
N GLU A 47 -6.82 -4.59 4.86
CA GLU A 47 -7.23 -3.36 5.56
C GLU A 47 -6.40 -3.11 6.81
N GLN A 48 -6.15 -4.13 7.63
CA GLN A 48 -5.32 -4.00 8.83
C GLN A 48 -3.89 -3.59 8.50
N LYS A 49 -3.26 -4.21 7.50
CA LYS A 49 -1.88 -3.91 7.07
C LYS A 49 -1.78 -2.49 6.48
N ILE A 50 -2.67 -2.14 5.56
CA ILE A 50 -2.74 -0.78 4.98
C ILE A 50 -3.06 0.27 6.04
N GLY A 51 -3.93 -0.05 7.00
CA GLY A 51 -4.27 0.81 8.13
C GLY A 51 -3.03 1.22 8.93
N ARG A 52 -2.08 0.30 9.11
CA ARG A 52 -0.81 0.52 9.82
C ARG A 52 0.29 1.15 8.97
N ALA A 53 0.11 1.21 7.65
CA ALA A 53 1.13 1.74 6.75
C ALA A 53 1.43 3.23 7.00
N PHE A 54 2.67 3.64 6.73
CA PHE A 54 3.10 5.02 6.72
C PHE A 54 2.29 5.83 5.71
N CYS A 55 1.59 6.86 6.20
CA CYS A 55 0.86 7.81 5.37
C CYS A 55 0.60 9.10 6.19
N PRO A 56 1.64 9.87 6.54
CA PRO A 56 1.43 11.14 7.21
C PRO A 56 0.71 12.13 6.29
N ALA A 57 -0.14 12.98 6.85
CA ALA A 57 -0.89 13.98 6.09
C ALA A 57 0.05 14.96 5.38
N GLY A 58 -0.19 15.20 4.09
CA GLY A 58 0.60 16.13 3.26
C GLY A 58 1.99 15.64 2.86
N VAL A 59 2.48 14.52 3.40
CA VAL A 59 3.82 13.98 3.09
C VAL A 59 3.75 13.05 1.89
N VAL A 60 4.27 13.53 0.76
CA VAL A 60 4.29 12.78 -0.51
C VAL A 60 5.51 11.87 -0.61
N GLU A 61 6.70 12.38 -0.28
CA GLU A 61 7.95 11.64 -0.43
C GLU A 61 7.98 10.43 0.51
N GLY A 62 8.39 9.27 -0.02
CA GLY A 62 8.49 8.05 0.77
C GLY A 62 7.17 7.43 1.20
N ASN A 63 6.02 7.92 0.70
CA ASN A 63 4.69 7.46 1.10
C ASN A 63 4.27 6.18 0.31
N PRO A 64 4.24 5.00 0.94
CA PRO A 64 3.90 3.75 0.26
C PRO A 64 2.47 3.72 -0.25
N ILE A 65 1.54 4.44 0.39
CA ILE A 65 0.14 4.47 -0.05
C ILE A 65 0.01 5.22 -1.38
N LEU A 66 0.66 6.38 -1.51
CA LEU A 66 0.67 7.11 -2.78
C LEU A 66 1.38 6.32 -3.88
N GLU A 67 2.45 5.61 -3.55
CA GLU A 67 3.15 4.74 -4.50
C GLU A 67 2.24 3.61 -5.03
N TYR A 68 1.37 3.05 -4.17
CA TYR A 68 0.36 2.09 -4.62
C TYR A 68 -0.66 2.71 -5.56
N PHE A 69 -1.14 3.93 -5.30
CA PHE A 69 -1.99 4.63 -6.26
C PHE A 69 -1.27 4.80 -7.61
N ARG A 70 -0.01 5.26 -7.58
CA ARG A 70 0.79 5.45 -8.79
C ARG A 70 0.95 4.16 -9.61
N ILE A 71 1.30 3.04 -8.96
CA ILE A 71 1.63 1.77 -9.63
C ILE A 71 0.40 0.91 -9.94
N LEU A 72 -0.65 0.94 -9.13
CA LEU A 72 -1.79 0.00 -9.24
C LEU A 72 -3.05 0.65 -9.81
N VAL A 73 -3.23 1.95 -9.60
CA VAL A 73 -4.42 2.69 -10.04
C VAL A 73 -4.10 3.46 -11.32
N PHE A 74 -3.05 4.28 -11.30
CA PHE A 74 -2.69 5.20 -12.39
C PHE A 74 -1.63 4.64 -13.36
N ARG A 75 -1.43 3.32 -13.41
CA ARG A 75 -0.48 2.68 -14.35
C ARG A 75 -0.92 2.77 -15.83
N GLY A 76 -2.16 3.14 -16.08
CA GLY A 76 -2.70 3.46 -17.41
C GLY A 76 -3.45 4.79 -17.40
N ASN A 77 -4.13 5.11 -18.50
CA ASN A 77 -4.92 6.34 -18.65
C ASN A 77 -6.30 6.23 -17.97
N GLY A 78 -6.31 6.03 -16.65
CA GLY A 78 -7.53 5.88 -15.86
C GLY A 78 -7.56 6.81 -14.67
N GLY A 79 -8.67 7.53 -14.51
CA GLY A 79 -9.00 8.22 -13.28
C GLY A 79 -9.61 7.29 -12.24
N ILE A 80 -9.73 7.77 -11.00
CA ILE A 80 -10.41 7.08 -9.91
C ILE A 80 -11.37 8.01 -9.20
N GLN A 81 -12.50 7.45 -8.75
CA GLN A 81 -13.38 8.09 -7.79
C GLN A 81 -13.01 7.62 -6.37
N LEU A 82 -12.50 8.54 -5.55
CA LEU A 82 -12.26 8.30 -4.14
C LEU A 82 -13.58 8.39 -3.37
N GLU A 83 -13.89 7.33 -2.64
CA GLU A 83 -15.01 7.29 -1.70
C GLU A 83 -14.58 7.94 -0.39
N ARG A 84 -15.30 9.01 -0.01
CA ARG A 84 -15.08 9.74 1.23
C ARG A 84 -16.44 10.01 1.87
N ASP A 85 -16.44 10.11 3.19
CA ASP A 85 -17.65 10.47 3.92
C ASP A 85 -18.20 11.82 3.40
N PRO A 86 -19.51 11.95 3.14
CA PRO A 86 -20.12 13.20 2.75
C PRO A 86 -19.73 14.39 3.65
N GLN A 87 -19.52 14.15 4.95
CA GLN A 87 -19.14 15.19 5.91
C GLN A 87 -17.70 15.73 5.71
N TYR A 88 -16.85 14.99 4.99
CA TYR A 88 -15.45 15.36 4.70
C TYR A 88 -15.22 15.73 3.23
N GLY A 89 -16.28 16.18 2.55
CA GLY A 89 -16.22 16.67 1.17
C GLY A 89 -16.67 15.66 0.12
N GLY A 90 -17.23 14.50 0.53
CA GLY A 90 -17.87 13.54 -0.37
C GLY A 90 -16.95 12.94 -1.43
N LYS A 91 -17.55 12.20 -2.37
CA LYS A 91 -16.81 11.53 -3.45
C LYS A 91 -16.03 12.55 -4.28
N VAL A 92 -14.78 12.23 -4.61
CA VAL A 92 -13.93 13.06 -5.47
C VAL A 92 -13.35 12.24 -6.60
N GLU A 93 -13.47 12.77 -7.81
CA GLU A 93 -12.83 12.21 -8.99
C GLU A 93 -11.44 12.81 -9.16
N VAL A 94 -10.49 11.92 -9.44
CA VAL A 94 -9.09 12.26 -9.67
C VAL A 94 -8.65 11.56 -10.94
N GLU A 95 -8.32 12.32 -11.97
CA GLU A 95 -8.05 11.78 -13.31
C GLU A 95 -6.59 11.34 -13.47
N THR A 96 -5.68 11.98 -12.75
CA THR A 96 -4.24 11.71 -12.84
C THR A 96 -3.60 11.56 -11.47
N TYR A 97 -2.50 10.81 -11.42
CA TYR A 97 -1.71 10.70 -10.19
C TYR A 97 -1.21 12.07 -9.69
N GLN A 98 -0.86 12.98 -10.60
CA GLN A 98 -0.41 14.32 -10.22
C GLN A 98 -1.50 15.11 -9.49
N GLN A 99 -2.76 15.04 -9.97
CA GLN A 99 -3.89 15.65 -9.26
C GLN A 99 -4.08 15.07 -7.85
N LEU A 100 -3.90 13.74 -7.70
CA LEU A 100 -3.96 13.09 -6.39
C LEU A 100 -2.88 13.61 -5.45
N GLU A 101 -1.65 13.66 -5.94
CA GLU A 101 -0.46 14.07 -5.19
C GLU A 101 -0.60 15.52 -4.71
N GLU A 102 -0.98 16.44 -5.61
CA GLU A 102 -1.20 17.85 -5.28
C GLU A 102 -2.34 18.03 -4.27
N ALA A 103 -3.46 17.30 -4.43
CA ALA A 103 -4.58 17.38 -3.51
C ALA A 103 -4.23 16.82 -2.12
N PHE A 104 -3.42 15.76 -2.04
CA PHE A 104 -2.93 15.22 -0.79
C PHE A 104 -1.92 16.15 -0.10
N ALA A 105 -0.95 16.68 -0.86
CA ALA A 105 0.03 17.65 -0.36
C ALA A 105 -0.63 18.91 0.20
N ALA A 106 -1.70 19.38 -0.46
CA ALA A 106 -2.50 20.52 -0.01
C ALA A 106 -3.48 20.21 1.15
N GLY A 107 -3.52 18.97 1.65
CA GLY A 107 -4.40 18.56 2.74
C GLY A 107 -5.89 18.45 2.37
N LYS A 108 -6.23 18.45 1.08
CA LYS A 108 -7.61 18.31 0.59
C LYS A 108 -8.11 16.86 0.63
N ILE A 109 -7.18 15.91 0.69
CA ILE A 109 -7.45 14.47 0.83
C ILE A 109 -6.77 13.99 2.10
N HIS A 110 -7.52 13.34 2.98
CA HIS A 110 -7.00 12.86 4.24
C HIS A 110 -6.34 11.47 4.07
N PRO A 111 -5.27 11.14 4.84
CA PRO A 111 -4.65 9.81 4.78
C PRO A 111 -5.62 8.64 4.97
N LYS A 112 -6.64 8.83 5.82
CA LYS A 112 -7.69 7.83 6.05
C LYS A 112 -8.44 7.47 4.77
N ASP A 113 -8.74 8.47 3.93
CA ASP A 113 -9.43 8.28 2.66
C ASP A 113 -8.55 7.51 1.67
N LEU A 114 -7.27 7.85 1.60
CA LEU A 114 -6.32 7.11 0.75
C LEU A 114 -6.20 5.65 1.18
N LYS A 115 -6.04 5.40 2.48
CA LYS A 115 -5.90 4.06 3.05
C LYS A 115 -7.13 3.20 2.83
N SER A 116 -8.34 3.73 3.06
CA SER A 116 -9.57 2.96 2.86
C SER A 116 -9.77 2.61 1.38
N ASN A 117 -9.59 3.60 0.48
CA ASN A 117 -9.76 3.38 -0.95
C ASN A 117 -8.73 2.38 -1.50
N ILE A 118 -7.45 2.50 -1.15
CA ILE A 118 -6.45 1.55 -1.65
C ILE A 118 -6.64 0.14 -1.09
N SER A 119 -7.11 0.01 0.16
CA SER A 119 -7.45 -1.30 0.75
C SER A 119 -8.55 -2.00 -0.03
N ARG A 120 -9.61 -1.24 -0.39
CA ARG A 120 -10.72 -1.75 -1.21
C ARG A 120 -10.24 -2.14 -2.61
N ILE A 121 -9.50 -1.28 -3.29
CA ILE A 121 -8.96 -1.54 -4.65
C ILE A 121 -8.05 -2.76 -4.66
N LEU A 122 -7.13 -2.86 -3.69
CA LEU A 122 -6.24 -4.02 -3.55
C LEU A 122 -7.05 -5.30 -3.34
N SER A 123 -8.05 -5.25 -2.44
CA SER A 123 -8.91 -6.38 -2.18
C SER A 123 -9.66 -6.82 -3.44
N GLU A 124 -10.26 -5.90 -4.19
CA GLU A 124 -10.94 -6.18 -5.45
C GLU A 124 -9.99 -6.81 -6.48
N LYS A 125 -8.79 -6.22 -6.67
CA LYS A 125 -7.79 -6.73 -7.64
C LYS A 125 -7.26 -8.12 -7.26
N LEU A 126 -7.16 -8.43 -5.97
CA LEU A 126 -6.68 -9.74 -5.47
C LEU A 126 -7.79 -10.79 -5.36
N ALA A 127 -9.07 -10.43 -5.54
CA ALA A 127 -10.18 -11.36 -5.43
C ALA A 127 -10.07 -12.60 -6.35
N PRO A 128 -9.66 -12.51 -7.62
CA PRO A 128 -9.49 -13.68 -8.48
C PRO A 128 -8.44 -14.67 -7.96
N VAL A 129 -7.37 -14.15 -7.33
CA VAL A 129 -6.29 -14.97 -6.76
C VAL A 129 -6.79 -15.71 -5.51
N ARG A 130 -7.52 -15.03 -4.63
CA ARG A 130 -8.16 -15.67 -3.47
C ARG A 130 -9.14 -16.76 -3.91
N GLU A 131 -9.97 -16.48 -4.92
CA GLU A 131 -10.91 -17.45 -5.46
C GLU A 131 -10.21 -18.69 -6.03
N TYR A 132 -9.07 -18.52 -6.70
CA TYR A 132 -8.24 -19.63 -7.15
C TYR A 132 -7.79 -20.52 -5.98
N PHE A 133 -7.22 -19.94 -4.91
CA PHE A 133 -6.76 -20.72 -3.76
C PHE A 133 -7.90 -21.32 -2.93
N ARG A 134 -9.10 -20.74 -2.96
CA ARG A 134 -10.30 -21.38 -2.37
C ARG A 134 -10.69 -22.65 -3.11
N LYS A 135 -10.57 -22.67 -4.44
CA LYS A 135 -10.84 -23.87 -5.27
C LYS A 135 -9.69 -24.87 -5.27
N HIS A 136 -8.47 -24.38 -5.08
CA HIS A 136 -7.23 -25.15 -5.09
C HIS A 136 -6.43 -24.88 -3.81
N PRO A 137 -6.85 -25.39 -2.64
CA PRO A 137 -6.22 -25.06 -1.36
C PRO A 137 -4.84 -25.70 -1.18
N LYS A 138 -4.61 -26.87 -1.78
CA LYS A 138 -3.40 -27.69 -1.59
C LYS A 138 -2.07 -26.92 -1.74
N PRO A 139 -1.83 -26.11 -2.80
CA PRO A 139 -0.58 -25.36 -2.91
C PRO A 139 -0.36 -24.35 -1.77
N LEU A 140 -1.44 -23.73 -1.26
CA LEU A 140 -1.36 -22.77 -0.16
C LEU A 140 -1.12 -23.48 1.18
N GLU A 141 -1.74 -24.64 1.38
CA GLU A 141 -1.52 -25.49 2.56
C GLU A 141 -0.08 -26.02 2.62
N GLU A 142 0.44 -26.53 1.49
CA GLU A 142 1.83 -26.96 1.36
C GLU A 142 2.80 -25.81 1.65
N MET A 143 2.53 -24.61 1.14
CA MET A 143 3.36 -23.44 1.46
C MET A 143 3.34 -23.10 2.95
N ARG A 144 2.18 -23.19 3.61
CA ARG A 144 2.03 -22.89 5.04
C ARG A 144 2.73 -23.90 5.94
N SER A 145 2.75 -25.18 5.56
CA SER A 145 3.43 -26.22 6.34
C SER A 145 4.96 -26.06 6.34
N LEU A 146 5.52 -25.43 5.31
CA LEU A 146 6.96 -25.15 5.21
C LEU A 146 7.42 -23.98 6.09
N GLY A 147 6.52 -23.06 6.48
CA GLY A 147 6.83 -21.89 7.29
C GLY A 147 6.61 -22.05 8.80
N ALA A 148 6.13 -23.22 9.23
CA ALA A 148 5.84 -23.54 10.64
C ALA A 148 7.01 -24.26 11.35
N GLY A 149 8.22 -24.18 10.80
CA GLY A 149 9.46 -24.75 11.35
C GLY A 149 10.44 -23.70 11.83
#